data_AF-A0A842W2G3-F1
#
_entry.id   AF-A0A842W2G3-F1
#
_cell.length_a   1.000
_cell.length_b   1.000
_cell.length_c   1.000
_cell.angle_alpha   90.00
_cell.angle_beta   90.00
_cell.angle_gamma   90.00
#
_symmetry.space_group_name_H-M   'P 1'
#
loop_
_entity.id
_entity.type
_entity.pdbx_description
1 polymer ?
#
loop_
_entity_poly.entity_id
_entity_poly.type
_entity_poly.pdbx_seq_one_letter_code
_entity_poly.pdbx_strand_id
1 'polypeptide(L)'
;MIRSDTVMMKLDSEKFNQLLNERIKKIQDILGNKAKEYSCHHDRLHNFRIASNMIDDTMAKALWGMALKHLVSVDDIVNKRLDWSNKELVDEKIGDMINYLILLEAVIEEWRINNAM
;
A
#
# COMPACT_ATOMS: atom_id res chain seq x y z
N MET A 1 -16.11 -32.60 30.74
CA MET A 1 -16.43 -31.94 29.46
C MET A 1 -15.11 -31.55 28.82
N ILE A 2 -14.80 -32.17 27.68
CA ILE A 2 -13.47 -32.13 27.04
C ILE A 2 -13.18 -30.71 26.57
N ARG A 3 -12.09 -30.10 27.05
CA ARG A 3 -11.49 -28.93 26.40
C ARG A 3 -11.02 -29.41 25.03
N SER A 4 -11.74 -29.01 23.99
CA SER A 4 -11.28 -29.23 22.61
C SER A 4 -10.07 -28.33 22.42
N ASP A 5 -8.88 -28.93 22.55
CA ASP A 5 -7.62 -28.31 22.16
C ASP A 5 -7.69 -28.04 20.66
N THR A 6 -8.18 -26.85 20.30
CA THR A 6 -8.10 -26.36 18.94
C THR A 6 -6.62 -26.26 18.61
N VAL A 7 -6.12 -27.19 17.80
CA VAL A 7 -4.75 -27.14 17.30
C VAL A 7 -4.60 -25.85 16.51
N MET A 8 -3.97 -24.85 17.13
CA MET A 8 -3.62 -23.60 16.46
C MET A 8 -2.61 -23.93 15.35
N MET A 9 -3.10 -24.05 14.12
CA MET A 9 -2.23 -24.15 12.94
C MET A 9 -1.43 -22.85 12.83
N LYS A 10 -0.11 -22.96 13.03
CA LYS A 10 0.82 -21.84 12.83
C LYS A 10 1.12 -21.69 11.35
N LEU A 11 1.37 -20.45 10.92
CA LEU A 11 1.95 -20.20 9.61
C LEU A 11 3.40 -20.70 9.64
N ASP A 12 3.71 -21.66 8.78
CA ASP A 12 5.08 -22.15 8.59
C ASP A 12 5.89 -21.20 7.69
N SER A 13 7.20 -21.40 7.64
CA SER A 13 8.10 -20.55 6.87
C SER A 13 7.80 -20.59 5.37
N GLU A 14 7.33 -21.72 4.84
CA GLU A 14 7.04 -21.88 3.42
C GLU A 14 5.83 -21.03 3.00
N LYS A 15 4.73 -21.12 3.76
CA LYS A 15 3.54 -20.29 3.53
C LYS A 15 3.81 -18.81 3.75
N PHE A 16 4.65 -18.46 4.73
CA PHE A 16 5.06 -17.07 4.90
C PHE A 16 5.83 -16.55 3.67
N ASN A 17 6.79 -17.33 3.17
CA ASN A 17 7.54 -16.96 1.97
C ASN A 17 6.63 -16.86 0.74
N GLN A 18 5.64 -17.75 0.60
CA GLN A 18 4.65 -17.65 -0.45
C GLN A 18 3.87 -16.32 -0.35
N LEU A 19 3.35 -15.98 0.83
CA LEU A 19 2.64 -14.72 1.08
C LEU A 19 3.51 -13.50 0.73
N LEU A 20 4.77 -13.51 1.15
CA LEU A 20 5.73 -12.44 0.83
C LEU A 20 5.94 -12.29 -0.68
N ASN A 21 6.21 -13.39 -1.37
CA ASN A 21 6.45 -13.39 -2.82
C ASN A 21 5.22 -12.93 -3.60
N GLU A 22 4.03 -13.36 -3.21
CA GLU A 22 2.77 -12.91 -3.79
C GLU A 22 2.57 -11.40 -3.61
N ARG A 23 2.87 -10.86 -2.41
CA ARG A 23 2.82 -9.42 -2.16
C ARG A 23 3.78 -8.65 -3.05
N ILE A 24 5.04 -9.08 -3.14
CA ILE A 24 6.06 -8.44 -3.98
C ILE A 24 5.62 -8.42 -5.44
N LYS A 25 5.14 -9.55 -5.96
CA LYS A 25 4.65 -9.66 -7.34
C LYS A 25 3.49 -8.69 -7.60
N LYS A 26 2.49 -8.62 -6.70
CA LYS A 26 1.36 -7.70 -6.85
C LYS A 26 1.79 -6.24 -6.84
N ILE A 27 2.74 -5.87 -5.98
CA ILE A 27 3.32 -4.51 -5.95
C ILE A 27 3.98 -4.20 -7.31
N GLN A 28 4.77 -5.13 -7.83
CA GLN A 28 5.40 -4.99 -9.16
C GLN A 28 4.37 -4.89 -10.27
N ASP A 29 3.29 -5.66 -10.22
CA ASP A 29 2.23 -5.59 -11.22
C ASP A 29 1.50 -4.25 -11.16
N ILE A 30 1.14 -3.77 -9.97
CA ILE A 30 0.37 -2.52 -9.80
C ILE A 30 1.22 -1.29 -10.11
N LEU A 31 2.41 -1.19 -9.50
CA LEU A 31 3.28 -0.01 -9.65
C LEU A 31 4.16 -0.09 -10.91
N GLY A 32 4.44 -1.30 -11.41
CA GLY A 32 5.24 -1.54 -12.61
C GLY A 32 4.44 -1.58 -13.91
N ASN A 33 3.28 -2.27 -13.98
CA ASN A 33 2.53 -2.41 -15.24
C ASN A 33 1.65 -1.20 -15.57
N LYS A 34 1.22 -0.38 -14.60
CA LYS A 34 0.53 0.89 -14.88
C LYS A 34 1.37 1.88 -15.71
N ALA A 35 2.68 1.64 -15.85
CA ALA A 35 3.54 2.41 -16.75
C ALA A 35 3.31 2.11 -18.25
N LYS A 36 2.67 0.99 -18.63
CA LYS A 36 2.48 0.58 -20.02
C LYS A 36 1.11 0.95 -20.62
N GLU A 37 0.04 0.95 -19.81
CA GLU A 37 -1.33 1.14 -20.34
C GLU A 37 -1.89 2.57 -20.25
N TYR A 38 -1.17 3.50 -19.60
CA TYR A 38 -1.52 4.94 -19.54
C TYR A 38 -0.40 5.83 -20.12
N SER A 39 0.14 5.45 -21.27
CA SER A 39 1.27 6.13 -21.95
C SER A 39 0.98 7.54 -22.50
N CYS A 40 0.05 8.29 -21.90
CA CYS A 40 -0.01 9.75 -22.03
C CYS A 40 0.65 10.49 -20.86
N HIS A 41 0.94 9.86 -19.71
CA HIS A 41 1.58 10.56 -18.58
C HIS A 41 2.64 9.69 -17.89
N HIS A 42 3.90 9.87 -18.27
CA HIS A 42 5.09 9.23 -17.66
C HIS A 42 5.36 9.63 -16.19
N ASP A 43 4.46 10.39 -15.56
CA ASP A 43 4.59 10.94 -14.21
C ASP A 43 3.70 10.18 -13.23
N ARG A 44 4.29 9.20 -12.52
CA ARG A 44 3.58 8.41 -11.50
C ARG A 44 3.10 9.25 -10.31
N LEU A 45 3.59 10.48 -10.17
CA LEU A 45 3.28 11.37 -9.05
C LEU A 45 2.31 12.50 -9.44
N HIS A 46 1.85 12.53 -10.71
CA HIS A 46 0.99 13.57 -11.26
C HIS A 46 -0.19 13.94 -10.35
N ASN A 47 -0.95 12.93 -9.89
CA ASN A 47 -2.12 13.17 -9.05
C ASN A 47 -1.76 13.85 -7.71
N PHE A 48 -0.63 13.49 -7.12
CA PHE A 48 -0.18 14.07 -5.85
C PHE A 48 0.29 15.51 -6.05
N ARG A 49 0.85 15.83 -7.21
CA ARG A 49 1.25 17.18 -7.59
C ARG A 49 0.06 18.09 -7.88
N ILE A 50 -0.97 17.57 -8.54
CA ILE A 50 -2.24 18.29 -8.68
C ILE A 50 -2.86 18.51 -7.29
N ALA A 51 -2.93 17.46 -6.46
CA ALA A 51 -3.48 17.56 -5.12
C ALA A 51 -2.71 18.54 -4.22
N SER A 52 -1.38 18.58 -4.32
CA SER A 52 -0.53 19.51 -3.56
C SER A 52 -0.81 20.97 -3.91
N ASN A 53 -1.02 21.25 -5.20
CA ASN A 53 -1.43 22.57 -5.66
C ASN A 53 -2.85 22.94 -5.16
N MET A 54 -3.77 21.97 -5.09
CA MET A 54 -5.13 22.22 -4.62
C MET A 54 -5.20 22.51 -3.11
N ILE A 55 -4.32 21.92 -2.31
CA ILE A 55 -4.29 22.12 -0.85
C ILE A 55 -3.27 23.17 -0.39
N ASP A 56 -2.56 23.80 -1.32
CA ASP A 56 -1.45 24.74 -1.07
C ASP A 56 -0.42 24.18 -0.07
N ASP A 57 0.04 22.95 -0.31
CA ASP A 57 1.03 22.29 0.55
C ASP A 57 1.94 21.36 -0.24
N THR A 58 2.87 20.68 0.43
CA THR A 58 3.81 19.76 -0.20
C THR A 58 3.12 18.52 -0.80
N MET A 59 3.71 17.98 -1.87
CA MET A 59 3.29 16.70 -2.46
C MET A 59 3.31 15.54 -1.45
N ALA A 60 4.24 15.53 -0.50
CA ALA A 60 4.31 14.52 0.55
C ALA A 60 3.07 14.57 1.47
N LYS A 61 2.64 15.77 1.88
CA LYS A 61 1.42 15.91 2.69
C LYS A 61 0.15 15.62 1.89
N ALA A 62 0.08 16.03 0.63
CA ALA A 62 -1.05 15.69 -0.24
C ALA A 62 -1.19 14.16 -0.39
N LEU A 63 -0.08 13.46 -0.65
CA LEU A 63 -0.04 12.00 -0.69
C LEU A 63 -0.44 11.40 0.68
N TRP A 64 0.10 11.91 1.78
CA TRP A 64 -0.19 11.39 3.11
C TRP A 64 -1.68 11.52 3.48
N GLY A 65 -2.32 12.63 3.11
CA GLY A 65 -3.76 12.81 3.25
C GLY A 65 -4.57 11.73 2.50
N MET A 66 -4.12 11.34 1.31
CA MET A 66 -4.71 10.23 0.56
C MET A 66 -4.38 8.86 1.19
N ALA A 67 -3.16 8.67 1.70
CA ALA A 67 -2.73 7.44 2.37
C ALA A 67 -3.51 7.20 3.68
N LEU A 68 -3.92 8.25 4.38
CA LEU A 68 -4.64 8.16 5.65
C LEU A 68 -5.90 7.29 5.55
N LYS A 69 -6.64 7.33 4.43
CA LYS A 69 -7.82 6.46 4.24
C LYS A 69 -7.47 4.97 4.20
N HIS A 70 -6.30 4.64 3.66
CA HIS A 70 -5.80 3.26 3.60
C HIS A 70 -5.28 2.83 4.97
N LEU A 71 -4.61 3.72 5.71
CA LEU A 71 -4.21 3.47 7.09
C LEU A 71 -5.42 3.20 7.99
N VAL A 72 -6.49 4.00 7.88
CA VAL A 72 -7.75 3.77 8.60
C VAL A 72 -8.36 2.41 8.22
N SER A 73 -8.33 2.03 6.94
CA SER A 73 -8.82 0.71 6.52
C SER A 73 -8.01 -0.44 7.13
N VAL A 74 -6.70 -0.28 7.30
CA VAL A 74 -5.85 -1.25 8.00
C VAL A 74 -6.17 -1.29 9.50
N ASP A 75 -6.37 -0.13 10.13
CA ASP A 75 -6.82 -0.05 11.53
C ASP A 75 -8.17 -0.76 11.73
N ASP A 76 -9.12 -0.59 10.80
CA ASP A 76 -10.41 -1.28 10.85
C ASP A 76 -10.28 -2.80 10.72
N ILE A 77 -9.30 -3.33 9.98
CA ILE A 77 -8.99 -4.77 9.95
C ILE A 77 -8.46 -5.22 11.32
N VAL A 78 -7.48 -4.50 11.88
CA VAL A 78 -6.86 -4.83 13.18
C VAL A 78 -7.90 -4.80 14.30
N ASN A 79 -8.80 -3.82 14.27
CA ASN A 79 -9.87 -3.64 15.24
C ASN A 79 -11.13 -4.48 14.94
N LYS A 80 -11.07 -5.41 13.97
CA LYS A 80 -12.16 -6.33 13.58
C LYS A 80 -13.46 -5.62 13.19
N ARG A 81 -13.36 -4.39 12.68
CA ARG A 81 -14.46 -3.65 12.05
C ARG A 81 -14.65 -4.05 10.59
N LEU A 82 -13.58 -4.56 9.97
CA LEU A 82 -13.62 -5.27 8.69
C LEU A 82 -13.34 -6.77 8.90
N ASP A 83 -13.92 -7.60 8.04
CA ASP A 83 -13.77 -9.05 8.13
C ASP A 83 -12.37 -9.50 7.74
N TRP A 84 -11.54 -9.78 8.75
CA TRP A 84 -10.18 -10.29 8.58
C TRP A 84 -10.11 -11.71 7.97
N SER A 85 -11.23 -12.44 7.88
CA SER A 85 -11.30 -13.76 7.26
C SER A 85 -11.46 -13.66 5.73
N ASN A 86 -11.91 -12.50 5.26
CA ASN A 86 -11.93 -12.17 3.85
C ASN A 86 -10.51 -11.85 3.35
N LYS A 87 -9.90 -12.86 2.71
CA LYS A 87 -8.53 -12.77 2.19
C LYS A 87 -8.35 -11.68 1.14
N GLU A 88 -9.34 -11.47 0.27
CA GLU A 88 -9.28 -10.47 -0.79
C GLU A 88 -9.29 -9.06 -0.22
N LEU A 89 -10.16 -8.82 0.78
CA LEU A 89 -10.22 -7.54 1.48
C LEU A 89 -8.89 -7.23 2.19
N VAL A 90 -8.35 -8.20 2.94
CA VAL A 90 -7.07 -8.02 3.64
C VAL A 90 -5.95 -7.78 2.64
N ASP A 91 -5.92 -8.53 1.53
CA ASP A 91 -4.93 -8.38 0.48
C ASP A 91 -4.95 -7.01 -0.18
N GLU A 92 -6.15 -6.50 -0.47
CA GLU A 92 -6.37 -5.17 -1.04
C GLU A 92 -5.88 -4.08 -0.08
N LYS A 93 -6.39 -4.04 1.15
CA LYS A 93 -6.11 -2.93 2.08
C LYS A 93 -4.65 -2.88 2.54
N ILE A 94 -4.05 -4.04 2.81
CA ILE A 94 -2.62 -4.11 3.16
C ILE A 94 -1.77 -3.76 1.93
N GLY A 95 -2.15 -4.24 0.75
CA GLY A 95 -1.47 -3.92 -0.50
C GLY A 95 -1.47 -2.44 -0.83
N ASP A 96 -2.63 -1.79 -0.72
CA ASP A 96 -2.77 -0.35 -0.94
C ASP A 96 -1.89 0.45 0.00
N MET A 97 -1.89 0.14 1.30
CA MET A 97 -1.06 0.87 2.25
C MET A 97 0.43 0.74 1.93
N ILE A 98 0.90 -0.48 1.58
CA ILE A 98 2.30 -0.69 1.15
C ILE A 98 2.60 0.11 -0.12
N ASN A 99 1.71 0.11 -1.11
CA ASN A 99 1.88 0.89 -2.34
C ASN A 99 2.00 2.39 -2.06
N TYR A 100 1.18 2.94 -1.15
CA TYR A 100 1.27 4.35 -0.76
C TYR A 100 2.58 4.69 -0.04
N LEU A 101 3.13 3.78 0.77
CA LEU A 101 4.43 3.98 1.40
C LEU A 101 5.56 4.02 0.37
N ILE A 102 5.51 3.17 -0.65
CA ILE A 102 6.47 3.20 -1.77
C ILE A 102 6.33 4.49 -2.59
N LEU A 103 5.10 4.94 -2.84
CA LEU A 103 4.87 6.21 -3.53
C LEU A 103 5.35 7.41 -2.71
N LEU A 104 5.22 7.37 -1.38
CA LEU A 104 5.79 8.39 -0.48
C LEU A 104 7.31 8.44 -0.59
N GLU A 105 7.97 7.29 -0.63
CA GLU A 105 9.43 7.22 -0.86
C GLU A 105 9.80 7.85 -2.21
N ALA A 106 9.05 7.58 -3.27
CA ALA A 106 9.26 8.20 -4.58
C ALA A 106 9.09 9.74 -4.56
N VAL A 107 8.10 10.26 -3.82
CA VAL A 107 7.93 11.71 -3.62
C VAL A 107 9.14 12.34 -2.91
N ILE A 108 9.64 11.68 -1.86
CA ILE A 108 10.81 12.16 -1.10
C ILE A 108 12.06 12.12 -1.99
N GLU A 109 12.23 11.09 -2.81
CA GLU A 109 13.37 10.97 -3.71
C GLU A 109 13.34 12.03 -4.82
N GLU A 110 12.18 12.31 -5.41
CA GLU A 110 12.03 13.42 -6.38
C GLU A 110 12.42 14.76 -5.74
N TRP A 111 12.02 15.01 -4.49
CA TRP A 111 12.43 16.19 -3.75
C TRP A 111 13.95 16.24 -3.56
N ARG A 112 14.62 15.13 -3.18
CA ARG A 112 16.07 15.09 -3.02
C ARG A 112 16.80 15.44 -4.32
N ILE A 113 16.38 14.85 -5.45
CA ILE A 113 16.97 15.10 -6.76
C ILE A 113 16.91 16.59 -7.11
N ASN A 114 15.76 17.23 -6.88
CA ASN A 114 15.56 18.64 -7.20
C ASN A 114 16.29 19.63 -6.27
N ASN A 115 16.72 19.20 -5.07
CA ASN A 115 17.42 20.04 -4.09
C ASN A 115 18.91 19.70 -3.95
N ALA A 116 19.39 18.68 -4.67
CA ALA A 116 20.81 18.35 -4.78
C ALA A 116 21.49 19.01 -6.01
N MET A 117 20.70 19.59 -6.91
CA MET A 117 21.12 20.45 -8.02
C MET A 117 21.16 21.92 -7.60
#